data_AF-A0A661MWN2-F1
#
_entry.id   AF-A0A661MWN2-F1
#
_cell.length_a   1.000
_cell.length_b   1.000
_cell.length_c   1.000
_cell.angle_alpha   90.00
_cell.angle_beta   90.00
_cell.angle_gamma   90.00
#
_symmetry.space_group_name_H-M   'P 1'
#
loop_
_entity.id
_entity.type
_entity.pdbx_description
1 polymer ?
#
loop_
_entity_poly.entity_id
_entity_poly.type
_entity_poly.pdbx_seq_one_letter_code
_entity_poly.pdbx_strand_id
1 'polypeptide(L)'
;NASHEVCDAAKPVPNKVPKGVKYQPSSANNKDFNTGDTKTGWACLKFSINQPIYYRYTYVKGTKGLAAKKNKAKPNKDGFEAAAQGDLDGDGTRSTFALTGSVDTKTESLRLSTQLYVELEGE
;
A
#
# COMPACT_ATOMS: atom_id res chain seq x y z
N ASN A 1 0.46 -26.38 6.90
CA ASN A 1 -0.41 -25.32 7.45
C ASN A 1 -0.16 -24.02 6.72
N ALA A 2 -1.08 -23.61 5.86
CA ALA A 2 -1.14 -22.23 5.40
C ALA A 2 -1.87 -21.44 6.49
N SER A 3 -1.17 -20.55 7.19
CA SER A 3 -1.83 -19.58 8.07
C SER A 3 -2.52 -18.55 7.17
N HIS A 4 -3.79 -18.26 7.41
CA HIS A 4 -4.51 -17.15 6.78
C HIS A 4 -4.00 -15.80 7.36
N GLU A 5 -2.71 -15.54 7.21
CA GLU A 5 -2.05 -14.35 7.74
C GLU A 5 -1.88 -13.30 6.65
N VAL A 6 -2.10 -12.03 7.02
CA VAL A 6 -1.76 -10.90 6.16
C VAL A 6 -0.24 -10.84 5.97
N CYS A 7 0.18 -10.54 4.74
CA CYS A 7 1.58 -10.30 4.40
C CYS A 7 2.19 -9.26 5.34
N ASP A 8 3.47 -9.42 5.66
CA ASP A 8 4.25 -8.38 6.32
C ASP A 8 4.54 -7.23 5.35
N ALA A 9 5.03 -6.10 5.90
CA ALA A 9 5.16 -4.84 5.19
C ALA A 9 5.99 -4.93 3.89
N ALA A 10 5.65 -4.08 2.91
CA ALA A 10 6.37 -3.94 1.66
C ALA A 10 7.18 -2.65 1.60
N LYS A 11 8.34 -2.71 0.94
CA LYS A 11 9.13 -1.51 0.67
C LYS A 11 8.35 -0.60 -0.29
N PRO A 12 8.22 0.70 -0.02
CA PRO A 12 7.49 1.62 -0.89
C PRO A 12 8.01 1.64 -2.33
N VAL A 13 7.09 1.72 -3.31
CA VAL A 13 7.45 1.76 -4.74
C VAL A 13 6.71 2.89 -5.47
N PRO A 14 7.43 3.85 -6.06
CA PRO A 14 8.85 4.15 -5.82
C PRO A 14 9.15 4.54 -4.37
N ASN A 15 10.44 4.59 -4.02
CA ASN A 15 10.87 5.00 -2.66
C ASN A 15 10.42 6.43 -2.29
N LYS A 16 10.25 7.32 -3.28
CA LYS A 16 9.78 8.71 -3.11
C LYS A 16 8.56 8.93 -3.99
N VAL A 17 7.64 9.80 -3.57
CA VAL A 17 6.50 10.22 -4.39
C VAL A 17 7.03 10.90 -5.67
N PRO A 18 6.63 10.43 -6.87
CA PRO A 18 6.92 11.13 -8.12
C PRO A 18 6.29 12.52 -8.11
N LYS A 19 6.99 13.53 -8.64
CA LYS A 19 6.54 14.93 -8.65
C LYS A 19 6.35 15.43 -10.07
N GLY A 20 5.11 15.58 -10.52
CA GLY A 20 4.80 16.01 -11.89
C GLY A 20 5.26 15.05 -12.99
N VAL A 21 5.74 13.85 -12.63
CA VAL A 21 6.39 12.91 -13.55
C VAL A 21 5.99 11.48 -13.27
N LYS A 22 6.09 10.63 -14.29
CA LYS A 22 5.88 9.20 -14.14
C LYS A 22 7.17 8.50 -13.69
N TYR A 23 7.03 7.50 -12.84
CA TYR A 23 8.05 6.53 -12.49
C TYR A 23 7.81 5.23 -13.26
N GLN A 24 8.84 4.66 -13.88
CA GLN A 24 8.77 3.33 -14.50
C GLN A 24 9.31 2.29 -13.50
N PRO A 25 8.47 1.39 -12.98
CA PRO A 25 8.93 0.29 -12.14
C PRO A 25 9.85 -0.65 -12.91
N SER A 26 10.92 -1.10 -12.25
CA SER A 26 11.85 -2.11 -12.73
C SER A 26 11.28 -3.52 -12.55
N SER A 27 11.34 -4.31 -13.62
CA SER A 27 11.00 -5.75 -13.59
C SER A 27 12.15 -6.64 -13.10
N ALA A 28 13.33 -6.08 -12.85
CA ALA A 28 14.47 -6.86 -12.36
C ALA A 28 14.20 -7.48 -10.97
N ASN A 29 14.81 -8.64 -10.74
CA ASN A 29 14.70 -9.35 -9.46
C ASN A 29 15.14 -8.45 -8.28
N ASN A 30 14.42 -8.54 -7.17
CA ASN A 30 14.66 -7.73 -5.96
C ASN A 30 14.61 -6.21 -6.21
N LYS A 31 13.84 -5.76 -7.21
CA LYS A 31 13.53 -4.35 -7.45
C LYS A 31 12.04 -4.12 -7.44
N ASP A 32 11.63 -2.98 -6.91
CA ASP A 32 10.26 -2.50 -6.90
C ASP A 32 9.25 -3.57 -6.46
N PHE A 33 8.26 -3.85 -7.31
CA PHE A 33 7.21 -4.83 -7.04
C PHE A 33 7.70 -6.28 -7.07
N ASN A 34 8.96 -6.53 -7.43
CA ASN A 34 9.62 -7.84 -7.37
C ASN A 34 10.49 -8.00 -6.11
N THR A 35 10.12 -7.34 -5.01
CA THR A 35 10.78 -7.49 -3.70
C THR A 35 9.90 -8.24 -2.70
N GLY A 36 10.55 -8.97 -1.79
CA GLY A 36 9.88 -9.76 -0.75
C GLY A 36 10.02 -11.26 -0.98
N ASP A 37 9.19 -12.02 -0.29
CA ASP A 37 9.12 -13.48 -0.34
C ASP A 37 7.68 -13.96 -0.13
N THR A 38 7.48 -15.22 0.27
CA THR A 38 6.15 -15.80 0.48
C THR A 38 5.40 -15.24 1.70
N LYS A 39 6.06 -14.44 2.55
CA LYS A 39 5.48 -13.86 3.77
C LYS A 39 5.59 -12.34 3.83
N THR A 40 6.54 -11.75 3.12
CA THR A 40 6.86 -10.32 3.19
C THR A 40 6.81 -9.66 1.81
N GLY A 41 6.50 -8.36 1.80
CA GLY A 41 6.67 -7.54 0.60
C GLY A 41 5.66 -7.77 -0.52
N TRP A 42 5.97 -7.19 -1.68
CA TRP A 42 5.10 -7.23 -2.86
C TRP A 42 4.95 -8.63 -3.45
N ALA A 43 5.99 -9.47 -3.30
CA ALA A 43 5.93 -10.88 -3.69
C ALA A 43 4.85 -11.64 -2.92
N CYS A 44 4.74 -11.45 -1.60
CA CYS A 44 3.68 -12.06 -0.79
C CYS A 44 2.30 -11.58 -1.23
N LEU A 45 2.17 -10.28 -1.52
CA LEU A 45 0.92 -9.66 -1.98
C LEU A 45 0.52 -10.09 -3.39
N LYS A 46 1.43 -10.71 -4.15
CA LYS A 46 1.27 -11.05 -5.57
C LYS A 46 0.86 -9.83 -6.40
N PHE A 47 1.38 -8.66 -6.03
CA PHE A 47 1.05 -7.39 -6.66
C PHE A 47 2.20 -6.92 -7.53
N SER A 48 1.90 -6.51 -8.76
CA SER A 48 2.87 -5.91 -9.66
C SER A 48 2.22 -4.86 -10.56
N ILE A 49 3.01 -3.83 -10.89
CA ILE A 49 2.70 -2.86 -11.93
C ILE A 49 3.94 -2.73 -12.80
N ASN A 50 3.79 -2.91 -14.11
CA ASN A 50 4.88 -2.78 -15.09
C ASN A 50 4.71 -1.55 -16.01
N GLN A 51 3.65 -0.76 -15.82
CA GLN A 51 3.40 0.49 -16.54
C GLN A 51 3.93 1.69 -15.75
N PRO A 52 4.22 2.83 -16.42
CA PRO A 52 4.55 4.08 -15.76
C PRO A 52 3.46 4.56 -14.76
N ILE A 53 3.86 4.97 -13.55
CA ILE A 53 2.96 5.37 -12.45
C ILE A 53 3.27 6.77 -11.91
N TYR A 54 2.25 7.53 -11.49
CA TYR A 54 2.40 8.81 -10.79
C TYR A 54 2.44 8.68 -9.27
N TYR A 55 2.09 7.50 -8.75
CA TYR A 55 1.91 7.30 -7.33
C TYR A 55 3.03 6.45 -6.74
N ARG A 56 3.38 6.75 -5.49
CA ARG A 56 4.10 5.86 -4.59
C ARG A 56 3.11 4.96 -3.86
N TYR A 57 3.28 3.66 -4.03
CA TYR A 57 2.50 2.64 -3.35
C TYR A 57 3.20 2.18 -2.08
N THR A 58 2.43 1.98 -1.03
CA THR A 58 2.89 1.45 0.25
C THR A 58 1.92 0.40 0.77
N TYR A 59 2.46 -0.62 1.42
CA TYR A 59 1.67 -1.59 2.15
C TYR A 59 2.34 -1.84 3.51
N VAL A 60 1.58 -1.71 4.58
CA VAL A 60 2.05 -2.01 5.94
C VAL A 60 1.05 -2.90 6.66
N LYS A 61 1.58 -3.83 7.45
CA LYS A 61 0.81 -4.62 8.40
C LYS A 61 0.65 -3.87 9.72
N GLY A 62 -0.47 -4.09 10.38
CA GLY A 62 -0.80 -3.51 11.67
C GLY A 62 -1.20 -2.04 11.56
N THR A 63 -0.89 -1.27 12.59
CA THR A 63 -1.57 0.01 12.91
C THR A 63 -0.82 1.27 12.49
N LYS A 64 0.30 1.14 11.78
CA LYS A 64 1.26 2.23 11.48
C LYS A 64 1.26 2.67 10.00
N GLY A 65 0.09 2.63 9.37
CA GLY A 65 -0.13 3.14 8.01
C GLY A 65 0.13 4.64 7.86
N LEU A 66 0.32 5.08 6.62
CA LEU A 66 0.42 6.48 6.23
C LEU A 66 -0.82 7.28 6.65
N ALA A 67 -2.02 6.72 6.43
CA ALA A 67 -3.28 7.37 6.76
C ALA A 67 -3.77 7.02 8.19
N ALA A 68 -3.12 6.11 8.90
CA ALA A 68 -3.61 5.51 10.15
C ALA A 68 -3.91 6.48 11.31
N LYS A 69 -3.44 7.74 11.25
CA LYS A 69 -3.81 8.78 12.23
C LYS A 69 -5.12 9.49 11.90
N LYS A 70 -5.48 9.58 10.62
CA LYS A 70 -6.61 10.37 10.10
C LYS A 70 -7.74 9.48 9.58
N ASN A 71 -7.41 8.31 9.04
CA ASN A 71 -8.36 7.31 8.61
C ASN A 71 -9.02 6.65 9.84
N LYS A 72 -10.33 6.92 10.03
CA LYS A 72 -11.13 6.33 11.11
C LYS A 72 -11.31 4.81 10.97
N ALA A 73 -11.23 4.28 9.74
CA ALA A 73 -11.22 2.84 9.47
C ALA A 73 -9.81 2.25 9.72
N LYS A 74 -9.19 2.58 10.86
CA LYS A 74 -7.82 2.18 11.17
C LYS A 74 -7.72 0.65 11.30
N PRO A 75 -6.69 0.01 10.70
CA PRO A 75 -6.50 -1.43 10.86
C PRO A 75 -6.15 -1.78 12.31
N ASN A 76 -6.54 -2.97 12.74
CA ASN A 76 -6.11 -3.56 14.01
C ASN A 76 -4.68 -4.15 13.89
N LYS A 77 -4.17 -4.80 14.94
CA LYS A 77 -2.82 -5.40 14.92
C LYS A 77 -2.64 -6.52 13.88
N ASP A 78 -3.74 -7.17 13.50
CA ASP A 78 -3.78 -8.26 12.52
C ASP A 78 -4.27 -7.77 11.15
N GLY A 79 -4.33 -6.44 10.98
CA GLY A 79 -4.77 -5.77 9.77
C GLY A 79 -3.64 -5.26 8.91
N PHE A 80 -4.01 -4.47 7.91
CA PHE A 80 -3.08 -3.79 7.02
C PHE A 80 -3.64 -2.47 6.54
N GLU A 81 -2.76 -1.61 6.04
CA GLU A 81 -3.09 -0.47 5.21
C GLU A 81 -2.33 -0.58 3.89
N ALA A 82 -3.07 -0.52 2.78
CA ALA A 82 -2.54 -0.28 1.45
C ALA A 82 -2.83 1.18 1.09
N ALA A 83 -1.82 1.89 0.61
CA ALA A 83 -1.96 3.32 0.31
C ALA A 83 -1.18 3.72 -0.94
N ALA A 84 -1.64 4.79 -1.57
CA ALA A 84 -1.01 5.45 -2.72
C ALA A 84 -0.88 6.95 -2.43
N GLN A 85 0.28 7.53 -2.74
CA GLN A 85 0.53 8.96 -2.63
C GLN A 85 1.06 9.51 -3.96
N GLY A 86 0.45 10.58 -4.46
CA GLY A 86 0.83 11.22 -5.72
C GLY A 86 1.00 12.73 -5.53
N ASP A 87 1.82 13.33 -6.38
CA ASP A 87 2.08 14.77 -6.50
C ASP A 87 2.09 15.02 -8.03
N LEU A 88 0.88 15.16 -8.60
CA LEU A 88 0.64 15.03 -10.04
C LEU A 88 1.02 16.28 -10.83
N ASP A 89 0.94 17.45 -10.20
CA ASP A 89 1.31 18.76 -10.74
C ASP A 89 2.73 19.18 -10.33
N GLY A 90 3.33 18.53 -9.32
CA GLY A 90 4.70 18.77 -8.88
C GLY A 90 4.85 19.87 -7.85
N ASP A 91 3.76 20.34 -7.24
CA ASP A 91 3.76 21.46 -6.28
C ASP A 91 4.31 21.08 -4.89
N GLY A 92 4.44 19.78 -4.61
CA GLY A 92 4.90 19.24 -3.33
C GLY A 92 3.78 18.86 -2.35
N THR A 93 2.54 19.22 -2.64
CA THR A 93 1.32 18.73 -2.00
C THR A 93 1.04 17.31 -2.49
N ARG A 94 0.47 16.47 -1.62
CA ARG A 94 0.28 15.05 -1.94
C ARG A 94 -1.15 14.62 -1.71
N SER A 95 -1.81 14.17 -2.77
CA SER A 95 -3.03 13.38 -2.64
C SER A 95 -2.68 12.03 -2.03
N THR A 96 -3.44 11.62 -1.02
CA THR A 96 -3.26 10.32 -0.35
C THR A 96 -4.54 9.51 -0.39
N PHE A 97 -4.41 8.30 -0.90
CA PHE A 97 -5.45 7.28 -0.94
C PHE A 97 -5.05 6.14 -0.02
N ALA A 98 -5.97 5.65 0.82
CA ALA A 98 -5.70 4.50 1.67
C ALA A 98 -6.92 3.60 1.83
N LEU A 99 -6.70 2.30 1.71
CA LEU A 99 -7.65 1.24 2.02
C LEU A 99 -7.07 0.36 3.12
N THR A 100 -7.91 -0.05 4.06
CA THR A 100 -7.52 -0.86 5.20
C THR A 100 -8.30 -2.16 5.22
N GLY A 101 -7.72 -3.17 5.84
CA GLY A 101 -8.37 -4.47 6.02
C GLY A 101 -7.82 -5.22 7.22
N SER A 102 -8.50 -6.29 7.60
CA SER A 102 -8.07 -7.21 8.64
C SER A 102 -8.60 -8.61 8.40
N VAL A 103 -7.85 -9.61 8.83
CA VAL A 103 -8.35 -10.99 8.86
C VAL A 103 -9.13 -11.21 10.16
N ASP A 104 -10.35 -11.73 10.04
CA ASP A 104 -11.02 -12.34 11.18
C ASP A 104 -10.45 -13.75 11.38
N THR A 105 -9.68 -13.93 12.45
CA THR A 105 -8.99 -15.20 12.73
C THR A 105 -9.92 -16.31 13.19
N LYS A 106 -11.18 -16.00 13.54
CA LYS A 106 -12.18 -17.02 13.90
C LYS A 106 -12.87 -17.58 12.67
N THR A 107 -13.16 -16.73 11.69
CA THR A 107 -13.87 -17.11 10.46
C THR A 107 -12.95 -17.27 9.25
N GLU A 108 -11.65 -17.02 9.43
CA GLU A 108 -10.63 -17.04 8.37
C GLU A 108 -10.95 -16.15 7.16
N SER A 109 -11.76 -15.11 7.39
CA SER A 109 -12.25 -14.24 6.33
C SER A 109 -11.51 -12.91 6.31
N LEU A 110 -11.16 -12.41 5.12
CA LEU A 110 -10.71 -11.04 4.94
C LEU A 110 -11.89 -10.07 5.06
N ARG A 111 -11.73 -9.05 5.90
CA ARG A 111 -12.63 -7.89 5.97
C ARG A 111 -11.90 -6.66 5.46
N LEU A 112 -12.48 -6.01 4.46
CA LEU A 112 -11.99 -4.74 3.93
C LEU A 112 -12.86 -3.60 4.47
N SER A 113 -12.27 -2.42 4.63
CA SER A 113 -13.03 -1.19 4.80
C SER A 113 -13.96 -0.98 3.61
N THR A 114 -15.20 -0.56 3.88
CA THR A 114 -16.19 -0.20 2.84
C THR A 114 -15.96 1.19 2.27
N GLN A 115 -15.02 1.96 2.84
CA GLN A 115 -14.68 3.31 2.41
C GLN A 115 -13.19 3.40 2.09
N LEU A 116 -12.89 4.08 0.98
CA LEU A 116 -11.56 4.55 0.65
C LEU A 116 -11.31 5.84 1.41
N TYR A 117 -10.22 5.91 2.17
CA TYR A 117 -9.76 7.17 2.72
C TYR A 117 -9.11 7.99 1.62
N VAL A 118 -9.50 9.25 1.53
CA VAL A 118 -9.01 10.21 0.55
C VAL A 118 -8.63 11.50 1.28
N GLU A 119 -7.44 12.00 1.02
CA GLU A 119 -6.96 13.28 1.55
C GLU A 119 -6.31 14.10 0.44
N LEU A 120 -6.63 15.40 0.43
CA LEU A 120 -6.10 16.38 -0.52
C LEU A 120 -6.29 15.92 -1.97
N GLU A 121 -7.51 15.44 -2.27
CA GLU A 121 -7.97 15.29 -3.64
C GLU A 121 -8.36 16.66 -4.16
N GLY A 122 -7.58 17.16 -5.10
CA GLY A 122 -7.77 18.50 -5.66
C GLY A 122 -6.42 19.12 -5.89
N GLU A 123 -5.78 18.72 -6.99
CA GLU A 123 -5.24 19.59 -8.06
C GLU A 123 -4.46 18.72 -9.08
#